data_AF-A0A918P6B4-F1
#
_entry.id   AF-A0A918P6B4-F1
#
_cell.length_a   1.000
_cell.length_b   1.000
_cell.length_c   1.000
_cell.angle_alpha   90.00
_cell.angle_beta   90.00
_cell.angle_gamma   90.00
#
_symmetry.space_group_name_H-M   'P 1'
#
loop_
_entity.id
_entity.type
_entity.pdbx_description
1 polymer ?
#
loop_
_entity_poly.entity_id
_entity_poly.type
_entity_poly.pdbx_seq_one_letter_code
_entity_poly.pdbx_strand_id
1 'polypeptide(L)'
;MLSSGLALSERRACRLVGLSRDAWRHPPQTDAFTHRLTARIIDIAHTRRRFGYRRVHDLLRIEFPGINPKRVSRLYREQGLAVRRRNRRRKLTGVRTPLQATTQWNEVWSMDFVSDQLASSRRLKCLTVADDFSHEAVQIAVDFSMSGQYVTRMLDQAAQFRGYPSAIRTDNGPEFTSRAFMGWAQSRGIRHILIQPGRPMQNGYIESFNARLRDECLNEHVFDSLAEARQIISAWRDDGQSSPSPWIDWPDTACGICGTPSPGTSSKPKISRFHHHANLGLLS
;
A
#
# COMPACT_ATOMS: atom_id res chain seq x y z
N MET A 1 -28.86 22.38 52.37
CA MET A 1 -27.71 23.31 52.43
C MET A 1 -26.53 22.63 51.74
N LEU A 2 -26.31 22.92 50.46
CA LEU A 2 -25.11 22.44 49.74
C LEU A 2 -24.06 23.54 49.83
N SER A 3 -22.99 23.24 50.55
CA SER A 3 -21.86 24.12 50.83
C SER A 3 -21.26 24.67 49.55
N SER A 4 -21.22 26.00 49.46
CA SER A 4 -20.59 26.78 48.41
C SER A 4 -19.11 26.39 48.24
N GLY A 5 -18.83 25.52 47.28
CA GLY A 5 -17.46 25.16 46.89
C GLY A 5 -16.70 26.39 46.43
N LEU A 6 -15.47 26.57 46.94
CA LEU A 6 -14.60 27.70 46.64
C LEU A 6 -14.53 27.99 45.13
N ALA A 7 -15.23 29.03 44.68
CA ALA A 7 -15.06 29.58 43.34
C ALA A 7 -13.67 30.22 43.26
N LEU A 8 -12.71 29.52 42.64
CA LEU A 8 -11.38 30.05 42.38
C LEU A 8 -11.51 31.28 41.45
N SER A 9 -10.91 32.41 41.84
CA SER A 9 -10.80 33.56 40.92
C SER A 9 -10.04 33.18 39.65
N GLU A 10 -10.44 33.71 38.50
CA GLU A 10 -9.79 33.49 37.19
C GLU A 10 -8.27 33.65 37.27
N ARG A 11 -7.80 34.66 38.02
CA ARG A 11 -6.37 34.92 38.27
C ARG A 11 -5.67 33.76 38.99
N ARG A 12 -6.30 33.21 40.02
CA ARG A 12 -5.75 32.10 40.81
C ARG A 12 -5.76 30.80 39.99
N ALA A 13 -6.83 30.55 39.22
CA ALA A 13 -6.92 29.43 38.30
C ALA A 13 -5.82 29.49 37.21
N CYS A 14 -5.70 30.62 36.49
CA CYS A 14 -4.68 30.80 35.44
C CYS A 14 -3.25 30.65 35.97
N ARG A 15 -2.95 31.18 37.15
CA ARG A 15 -1.63 31.03 37.79
C ARG A 15 -1.32 29.58 38.14
N LEU A 16 -2.30 28.82 38.64
CA LEU A 16 -2.12 27.42 38.99
C LEU A 16 -1.79 26.54 37.77
N VAL A 17 -2.34 26.86 36.59
CA VAL A 17 -2.11 26.11 35.34
C VAL A 17 -1.03 26.71 34.43
N GLY A 18 -0.39 27.80 34.85
CA GLY A 18 0.69 28.45 34.07
C GLY A 18 0.23 29.18 32.80
N LEU A 19 -1.04 29.59 32.71
CA LEU A 19 -1.59 30.34 31.59
C LEU A 19 -1.68 31.85 31.91
N SER A 20 -1.50 32.70 30.90
CA SER A 20 -1.86 34.12 31.03
C SER A 20 -3.38 34.27 30.95
N ARG A 21 -3.93 35.28 31.65
CA ARG A 21 -5.37 35.60 31.56
C ARG A 21 -5.79 35.98 30.14
N ASP A 22 -4.88 36.58 29.38
CA ASP A 22 -5.12 36.98 28.00
C ASP A 22 -5.29 35.74 27.08
N ALA A 23 -4.38 34.77 27.18
CA ALA A 23 -4.48 33.50 26.46
C ALA A 23 -5.71 32.67 26.88
N TRP A 24 -6.15 32.80 28.13
CA TRP A 24 -7.39 32.19 28.62
C TRP A 24 -8.64 32.86 28.05
N ARG A 25 -8.67 34.20 27.99
CA ARG A 25 -9.81 34.99 27.46
C ARG A 25 -9.90 34.95 25.94
N HIS A 26 -8.76 34.81 25.28
CA HIS A 26 -8.63 34.77 23.83
C HIS A 26 -8.01 33.43 23.41
N PRO A 27 -8.78 32.33 23.52
CA PRO A 27 -8.30 31.04 23.07
C PRO A 27 -7.98 31.11 21.56
N PRO A 28 -6.92 30.39 21.12
CA PRO A 28 -6.54 30.39 19.72
C PRO A 28 -7.70 29.92 18.85
N GLN A 29 -8.15 30.80 17.94
CA GLN A 29 -9.17 30.46 16.96
C GLN A 29 -8.53 29.67 15.82
N THR A 30 -9.18 28.58 15.41
CA THR A 30 -8.73 27.83 14.24
C THR A 30 -8.98 28.65 12.98
N ASP A 31 -7.89 28.94 12.27
CA ASP A 31 -7.91 29.57 10.95
C ASP A 31 -8.75 28.73 9.95
N ALA A 32 -9.44 29.41 9.02
CA ALA A 32 -10.24 28.82 7.94
C ALA A 32 -9.46 27.78 7.14
N PHE A 33 -8.16 28.00 6.92
CA PHE A 33 -7.28 27.00 6.30
C PHE A 33 -7.24 25.69 7.10
N THR A 34 -7.14 25.76 8.43
CA THR A 34 -7.11 24.58 9.30
C THR A 34 -8.43 23.83 9.26
N HIS A 35 -9.55 24.54 9.20
CA HIS A 35 -10.87 23.93 9.04
C HIS A 35 -10.97 23.18 7.70
N ARG A 36 -10.60 23.82 6.58
CA ARG A 36 -10.62 23.19 5.26
C ARG A 36 -9.71 21.97 5.18
N LEU A 37 -8.49 22.07 5.71
CA LEU A 37 -7.54 20.95 5.78
C LEU A 37 -8.08 19.79 6.62
N THR A 38 -8.67 20.09 7.78
CA THR A 38 -9.23 19.07 8.68
C THR A 38 -10.42 18.37 8.03
N ALA A 39 -11.34 19.11 7.41
CA ALA A 39 -12.45 18.53 6.66
C ALA A 39 -11.97 17.58 5.57
N ARG A 40 -10.94 17.97 4.81
CA ARG A 40 -10.38 17.10 3.77
C ARG A 40 -9.66 15.87 4.31
N ILE A 41 -8.95 15.99 5.44
CA ILE A 41 -8.35 14.85 6.14
C ILE A 41 -9.43 13.83 6.52
N ILE A 42 -10.54 14.30 7.10
CA ILE A 42 -11.67 13.47 7.52
C ILE A 42 -12.29 12.76 6.31
N ASP A 43 -12.55 13.49 5.23
CA ASP A 43 -13.14 12.95 4.00
C ASP A 43 -12.27 11.83 3.37
N ILE A 44 -10.96 12.07 3.25
CA ILE A 44 -10.01 11.05 2.77
C ILE A 44 -10.00 9.85 3.71
N ALA A 45 -9.98 10.06 5.03
CA ALA A 45 -9.93 8.97 6.00
C ALA A 45 -11.21 8.11 6.00
N HIS A 46 -12.39 8.71 5.78
CA HIS A 46 -13.64 7.95 5.67
C HIS A 46 -13.74 7.16 4.36
N THR A 47 -13.22 7.73 3.27
CA THR A 47 -13.17 7.06 1.96
C THR A 47 -12.12 5.95 1.94
N ARG A 48 -10.97 6.16 2.61
CA ARG A 48 -9.82 5.24 2.65
C ARG A 48 -9.52 4.84 4.09
N ARG A 49 -10.40 4.05 4.70
CA ARG A 49 -10.41 3.72 6.15
C ARG A 49 -9.12 3.09 6.68
N ARG A 50 -8.33 2.45 5.82
CA ARG A 50 -7.07 1.78 6.17
C ARG A 50 -5.83 2.67 6.03
N PHE A 51 -5.97 3.87 5.49
CA PHE A 51 -4.84 4.77 5.27
C PHE A 51 -4.42 5.43 6.58
N GLY A 52 -3.13 5.34 6.90
CA GLY A 52 -2.53 6.14 7.96
C GLY A 52 -2.27 7.58 7.52
N TYR A 53 -1.93 8.46 8.48
CA TYR A 53 -1.73 9.89 8.23
C TYR A 53 -0.70 10.21 7.13
N ARG A 54 0.34 9.37 6.94
CA ARG A 54 1.36 9.56 5.88
C ARG A 54 0.73 9.45 4.48
N ARG A 55 -0.12 8.45 4.29
CA ARG A 55 -0.84 8.19 3.03
C ARG A 55 -1.86 9.29 2.76
N VAL A 56 -2.57 9.72 3.80
CA VAL A 56 -3.47 10.88 3.73
C VAL A 56 -2.71 12.15 3.36
N HIS A 57 -1.53 12.37 3.97
CA HIS A 57 -0.65 13.48 3.63
C HIS A 57 -0.25 13.46 2.15
N ASP A 58 0.16 12.30 1.61
CA ASP A 58 0.55 12.18 0.20
C ASP A 58 -0.57 12.57 -0.77
N LEU A 59 -1.81 12.16 -0.50
CA LEU A 59 -2.98 12.55 -1.29
C LEU A 59 -3.28 14.05 -1.18
N LEU A 60 -3.05 14.64 0.01
CA LEU A 60 -3.28 16.07 0.24
C LEU A 60 -2.25 16.95 -0.46
N ARG A 61 -1.05 16.46 -0.84
CA ARG A 61 0.01 17.30 -1.43
C ARG A 61 -0.40 18.00 -2.72
N ILE A 62 -1.34 17.43 -3.47
CA ILE A 62 -1.87 18.01 -4.71
C ILE A 62 -2.74 19.23 -4.40
N GLU A 63 -3.62 19.12 -3.40
CA GLU A 63 -4.57 20.17 -3.03
C GLU A 63 -3.97 21.21 -2.07
N PHE A 64 -3.03 20.79 -1.21
CA PHE A 64 -2.35 21.61 -0.21
C PHE A 64 -0.82 21.48 -0.37
N PRO A 65 -0.23 22.16 -1.38
CA PRO A 65 1.21 22.12 -1.61
C PRO A 65 2.01 22.59 -0.38
N GLY A 66 3.10 21.90 -0.05
CA GLY A 66 4.00 22.28 1.04
C GLY A 66 3.49 22.01 2.46
N ILE A 67 2.33 21.37 2.64
CA ILE A 67 1.81 21.07 3.97
C ILE A 67 2.75 20.16 4.77
N ASN A 68 3.03 20.52 6.01
CA ASN A 68 3.93 19.76 6.88
C ASN A 68 3.26 18.43 7.33
N PRO A 69 3.91 17.27 7.13
CA PRO A 69 3.40 15.97 7.59
C PRO A 69 3.07 15.92 9.08
N LYS A 70 3.82 16.65 9.93
CA LYS A 70 3.57 16.74 11.38
C LYS A 70 2.23 17.40 11.68
N ARG A 71 1.84 18.41 10.89
CA ARG A 71 0.53 19.08 11.04
C ARG A 71 -0.60 18.15 10.68
N VAL A 72 -0.48 17.39 9.58
CA VAL A 72 -1.46 16.37 9.20
C VAL A 72 -1.56 15.29 10.27
N SER A 73 -0.42 14.77 10.75
CA SER A 73 -0.38 13.78 11.84
C SER A 73 -1.12 14.25 13.10
N ARG A 74 -0.90 15.51 13.52
CA ARG A 74 -1.57 16.10 14.68
C ARG A 74 -3.09 16.18 14.47
N LEU A 75 -3.55 16.79 13.37
CA LEU A 75 -4.98 16.94 13.07
C LEU A 75 -5.66 15.55 12.94
N TYR A 76 -5.00 14.62 12.26
CA TYR A 76 -5.48 13.24 12.10
C TYR A 76 -5.72 12.54 13.45
N ARG A 77 -4.80 12.73 14.42
CA ARG A 77 -4.93 12.17 15.77
C ARG A 77 -5.99 12.89 16.60
N GLU A 78 -6.09 14.22 16.50
CA GLU A 78 -7.12 15.01 17.18
C GLU A 78 -8.53 14.60 16.76
N GLN A 79 -8.71 14.17 15.50
CA GLN A 79 -9.98 13.65 14.98
C GLN A 79 -10.22 12.17 15.29
N GLY A 80 -9.33 11.49 16.03
CA GLY A 80 -9.51 10.09 16.41
C GLY A 80 -9.41 9.10 15.24
N LEU A 81 -8.81 9.48 14.11
CA LEU A 81 -8.79 8.68 12.88
C LEU A 81 -7.74 7.55 12.88
N ALA A 82 -7.05 7.32 14.00
CA ALA A 82 -5.96 6.35 14.09
C ALA A 82 -6.43 4.93 13.70
N VAL A 83 -5.84 4.40 12.62
CA VAL A 83 -6.16 3.04 12.14
C VAL A 83 -5.71 2.02 13.18
N ARG A 84 -6.67 1.27 13.72
CA ARG A 84 -6.39 0.22 14.69
C ARG A 84 -5.70 -0.94 13.99
N ARG A 85 -4.42 -1.17 14.32
CA ARG A 85 -3.70 -2.36 13.85
C ARG A 85 -4.24 -3.59 14.57
N ARG A 86 -4.63 -4.62 13.81
CA ARG A 86 -4.93 -5.94 14.38
C ARG A 86 -3.63 -6.52 14.92
N ASN A 87 -3.53 -6.67 16.24
CA ASN A 87 -2.36 -7.30 16.86
C ASN A 87 -2.27 -8.76 16.41
N ARG A 88 -1.39 -9.05 15.46
CA ARG A 88 -0.99 -10.43 15.16
C ARG A 88 -0.03 -10.90 16.24
N ARG A 89 -0.18 -12.15 16.66
CA ARG A 89 0.76 -12.83 17.56
C ARG A 89 2.15 -12.75 16.93
N ARG A 90 3.09 -12.08 17.61
CA ARG A 90 4.48 -11.98 17.14
C ARG A 90 5.05 -13.40 17.07
N LYS A 91 5.41 -13.86 15.88
CA LYS A 91 6.24 -15.05 15.72
C LYS A 91 7.65 -14.70 16.17
N LEU A 92 8.37 -15.67 16.74
CA LEU A 92 9.79 -15.53 17.07
C LEU A 92 10.55 -15.10 15.81
N THR A 93 11.01 -13.86 15.79
CA THR A 93 11.85 -13.33 14.73
C THR A 93 13.27 -13.83 14.96
N GLY A 94 13.75 -14.75 14.12
CA GLY A 94 15.17 -15.03 14.00
C GLY A 94 15.93 -13.83 13.44
N VAL A 95 17.25 -13.98 13.27
CA VAL A 95 18.10 -12.96 12.62
C VAL A 95 17.54 -12.65 11.23
N ARG A 96 17.18 -11.39 10.99
CA ARG A 96 16.70 -10.94 9.68
C ARG A 96 17.90 -10.81 8.75
N THR A 97 18.00 -11.68 7.76
CA THR A 97 18.93 -11.47 6.63
C THR A 97 18.31 -10.44 5.70
N PRO A 98 19.00 -9.33 5.40
CA PRO A 98 18.53 -8.36 4.42
C PRO A 98 18.32 -9.03 3.07
N LEU A 99 17.24 -8.68 2.39
CA LEU A 99 17.05 -9.07 0.99
C LEU A 99 18.04 -8.29 0.13
N GLN A 100 18.58 -8.93 -0.90
CA GLN A 100 19.40 -8.23 -1.89
C GLN A 100 18.54 -7.17 -2.56
N ALA A 101 18.89 -5.90 -2.36
CA ALA A 101 18.23 -4.78 -3.01
C ALA A 101 18.55 -4.81 -4.50
N THR A 102 17.51 -4.71 -5.32
CA THR A 102 17.63 -4.48 -6.75
C THR A 102 18.00 -3.02 -7.00
N THR A 103 18.65 -2.75 -8.11
CA THR A 103 19.19 -1.43 -8.47
C THR A 103 18.47 -0.79 -9.65
N GLN A 104 17.71 -1.58 -10.41
CA GLN A 104 17.03 -1.14 -11.62
C GLN A 104 15.62 -1.72 -11.75
N TRP A 105 14.80 -1.04 -12.55
CA TRP A 105 13.48 -1.51 -12.94
C TRP A 105 13.56 -2.86 -13.65
N ASN A 106 12.60 -3.74 -13.37
CA ASN A 106 12.50 -5.07 -13.97
C ASN A 106 13.75 -5.94 -13.76
N GLU A 107 14.55 -5.68 -12.71
CA GLU A 107 15.64 -6.58 -12.36
C GLU A 107 15.08 -7.89 -11.80
N VAL A 108 14.21 -7.79 -10.79
CA VAL A 108 13.56 -8.93 -10.15
C VAL A 108 12.08 -8.61 -9.97
N TRP A 109 11.23 -9.52 -10.44
CA TRP A 109 9.82 -9.54 -10.04
C TRP A 109 9.60 -10.60 -8.97
N SER A 110 9.06 -10.20 -7.83
CA SER A 110 8.61 -11.13 -6.81
C SER A 110 7.14 -11.48 -7.04
N MET A 111 6.81 -12.77 -6.93
CA MET A 111 5.47 -13.28 -7.16
C MET A 111 5.02 -14.22 -6.04
N ASP A 112 3.71 -14.22 -5.78
CA ASP A 112 3.07 -15.06 -4.76
C ASP A 112 1.56 -15.16 -5.00
N PHE A 113 0.92 -16.15 -4.37
CA PHE A 113 -0.52 -16.34 -4.41
C PHE A 113 -1.20 -15.93 -3.11
N VAL A 114 -2.23 -15.11 -3.24
CA VAL A 114 -3.12 -14.70 -2.16
C VAL A 114 -4.49 -15.35 -2.37
N SER A 115 -4.93 -16.18 -1.42
CA SER A 115 -6.28 -16.79 -1.46
C SER A 115 -7.31 -15.91 -0.78
N ASP A 116 -8.49 -15.76 -1.37
CA ASP A 116 -9.67 -15.13 -0.77
C ASP A 116 -10.95 -15.92 -1.08
N GLN A 117 -12.13 -15.42 -0.75
CA GLN A 117 -13.42 -16.08 -1.02
C GLN A 117 -14.50 -15.08 -1.44
N LEU A 118 -15.43 -15.54 -2.28
CA LEU A 118 -16.69 -14.84 -2.54
C LEU A 118 -17.63 -14.93 -1.33
N ALA A 119 -18.68 -14.11 -1.31
CA ALA A 119 -19.80 -14.22 -0.36
C ALA A 119 -20.41 -15.64 -0.35
N SER A 120 -20.41 -16.30 -1.51
CA SER A 120 -20.82 -17.70 -1.68
C SER A 120 -19.83 -18.74 -1.13
N SER A 121 -18.76 -18.30 -0.45
CA SER A 121 -17.64 -19.14 0.03
C SER A 121 -16.83 -19.84 -1.08
N ARG A 122 -17.09 -19.54 -2.35
CA ARG A 122 -16.25 -20.02 -3.45
C ARG A 122 -14.87 -19.36 -3.38
N ARG A 123 -13.81 -20.16 -3.35
CA ARG A 123 -12.42 -19.68 -3.23
C ARG A 123 -11.97 -18.92 -4.47
N LEU A 124 -11.38 -17.75 -4.24
CA LEU A 124 -10.64 -16.94 -5.20
C LEU A 124 -9.14 -17.12 -4.98
N LYS A 125 -8.38 -17.06 -6.07
CA LYS A 125 -6.93 -17.06 -6.09
C LYS A 125 -6.46 -15.81 -6.81
N CYS A 126 -5.63 -15.02 -6.13
CA CYS A 126 -4.99 -13.83 -6.69
C CYS A 126 -3.51 -14.12 -6.89
N LEU A 127 -2.99 -13.93 -8.10
CA LEU A 127 -1.56 -13.94 -8.36
C LEU A 127 -1.06 -12.50 -8.35
N THR A 128 -0.20 -12.19 -7.38
CA THR A 128 0.41 -10.88 -7.22
C THR A 128 1.80 -10.87 -7.82
N VAL A 129 2.11 -9.86 -8.61
CA VAL A 129 3.42 -9.61 -9.21
C VAL A 129 3.84 -8.20 -8.83
N ALA A 130 4.98 -8.06 -8.15
CA ALA A 130 5.55 -6.78 -7.78
C ALA A 130 6.99 -6.68 -8.29
N ASP A 131 7.39 -5.48 -8.68
CA ASP A 131 8.78 -5.18 -9.02
C ASP A 131 9.55 -4.80 -7.76
N ASP A 132 10.66 -5.48 -7.50
CA ASP A 132 11.43 -5.35 -6.25
C ASP A 132 12.10 -3.96 -6.11
N PHE A 133 12.30 -3.22 -7.22
CA PHE A 133 12.96 -1.92 -7.20
C PHE A 133 11.97 -0.76 -7.04
N SER A 134 11.00 -0.69 -7.94
CA SER A 134 10.00 0.38 -7.96
C SER A 134 8.91 0.21 -6.92
N HIS A 135 8.77 -1.03 -6.42
CA HIS A 135 7.71 -1.44 -5.50
C HIS A 135 6.31 -1.28 -6.10
N GLU A 136 6.22 -1.23 -7.42
CA GLU A 136 4.96 -1.15 -8.14
C GLU A 136 4.34 -2.55 -8.31
N ALA A 137 3.01 -2.58 -8.24
CA ALA A 137 2.24 -3.75 -8.61
C ALA A 137 2.27 -3.91 -10.14
N VAL A 138 3.15 -4.78 -10.64
CA VAL A 138 3.26 -5.09 -12.06
C VAL A 138 1.93 -5.67 -12.56
N GLN A 139 1.37 -6.62 -11.83
CA GLN A 139 0.08 -7.23 -12.17
C GLN A 139 -0.57 -7.89 -10.95
N ILE A 140 -1.91 -7.89 -10.94
CA ILE A 140 -2.69 -8.72 -10.01
C ILE A 140 -3.75 -9.45 -10.82
N ALA A 141 -3.54 -10.74 -11.06
CA ALA A 141 -4.54 -11.57 -11.72
C ALA A 141 -5.45 -12.20 -10.67
N VAL A 142 -6.75 -12.31 -10.96
CA VAL A 142 -7.75 -12.89 -10.06
C VAL A 142 -8.57 -13.93 -10.84
N ASP A 143 -8.64 -15.15 -10.32
CA ASP A 143 -9.41 -16.25 -10.89
C ASP A 143 -9.74 -17.30 -9.82
N PHE A 144 -10.57 -18.29 -10.14
CA PHE A 144 -10.84 -19.42 -9.26
C PHE A 144 -9.68 -20.43 -9.23
N SER A 145 -8.96 -20.56 -10.35
CA SER A 145 -7.82 -21.45 -10.51
C SER A 145 -6.82 -20.89 -11.52
N MET A 146 -5.53 -21.14 -11.33
CA MET A 146 -4.49 -20.67 -12.26
C MET A 146 -3.50 -21.79 -12.50
N SER A 147 -3.35 -22.21 -13.76
CA SER A 147 -2.30 -23.14 -14.18
C SER A 147 -1.00 -22.41 -14.50
N GLY A 148 0.10 -23.15 -14.63
CA GLY A 148 1.36 -22.58 -15.13
C GLY A 148 1.21 -21.87 -16.47
N GLN A 149 0.43 -22.42 -17.42
CA GLN A 149 0.16 -21.74 -18.70
C GLN A 149 -0.67 -20.45 -18.54
N TYR A 150 -1.55 -20.39 -17.54
CA TYR A 150 -2.27 -19.16 -17.24
C TYR A 150 -1.30 -18.09 -16.75
N VAL A 151 -0.39 -18.45 -15.84
CA VAL A 151 0.63 -17.55 -15.30
C VAL A 151 1.52 -16.99 -16.40
N THR A 152 2.05 -17.82 -17.29
CA THR A 152 2.95 -17.37 -18.35
C THR A 152 2.28 -16.41 -19.33
N ARG A 153 1.02 -16.68 -19.73
CA ARG A 153 0.26 -15.75 -20.60
C ARG A 153 0.05 -14.39 -19.94
N MET A 154 -0.25 -14.38 -18.64
CA MET A 154 -0.41 -13.14 -17.89
C MET A 154 0.91 -12.36 -17.82
N LEU A 155 2.03 -13.04 -17.59
CA LEU A 155 3.34 -12.41 -17.54
C LEU A 155 3.77 -11.86 -18.91
N ASP A 156 3.49 -12.56 -20.00
CA ASP A 156 3.70 -12.04 -21.36
C ASP A 156 2.90 -10.76 -21.59
N GLN A 157 1.64 -10.70 -21.14
CA GLN A 157 0.83 -9.48 -21.24
C GLN A 157 1.41 -8.32 -20.43
N ALA A 158 1.90 -8.58 -19.21
CA ALA A 158 2.55 -7.55 -18.40
C ALA A 158 3.87 -7.06 -19.06
N ALA A 159 4.63 -7.98 -19.62
CA ALA A 159 5.92 -7.71 -20.26
C ALA A 159 5.78 -6.92 -21.58
N GLN A 160 4.63 -6.92 -22.25
CA GLN A 160 4.40 -6.11 -23.46
C GLN A 160 4.67 -4.62 -23.23
N PHE A 161 4.39 -4.11 -22.04
CA PHE A 161 4.52 -2.68 -21.72
C PHE A 161 5.81 -2.33 -20.99
N ARG A 162 6.33 -3.24 -20.16
CA ARG A 162 7.49 -2.98 -19.30
C ARG A 162 8.77 -3.67 -19.78
N GLY A 163 8.67 -4.63 -20.69
CA GLY A 163 9.72 -5.62 -20.94
C GLY A 163 9.68 -6.77 -19.93
N TYR A 164 10.45 -7.83 -20.21
CA TYR A 164 10.60 -8.96 -19.29
C TYR A 164 11.58 -8.63 -18.17
N PRO A 165 11.39 -9.20 -16.97
CA PRO A 165 12.36 -9.04 -15.90
C PRO A 165 13.62 -9.88 -16.15
N SER A 166 14.75 -9.50 -15.54
CA SER A 166 15.96 -10.33 -15.57
C SER A 166 15.81 -11.60 -14.74
N ALA A 167 15.02 -11.55 -13.67
CA ALA A 167 14.72 -12.69 -12.83
C ALA A 167 13.30 -12.63 -12.24
N ILE A 168 12.76 -13.79 -11.89
CA ILE A 168 11.52 -13.92 -11.12
C ILE A 168 11.80 -14.69 -9.84
N ARG A 169 11.31 -14.17 -8.72
CA ARG A 169 11.38 -14.81 -7.41
C ARG A 169 10.02 -15.37 -7.01
N THR A 170 9.93 -16.67 -6.75
CA THR A 170 8.69 -17.32 -6.32
C THR A 170 8.91 -18.33 -5.20
N ASP A 171 7.81 -18.81 -4.62
CA ASP A 171 7.83 -20.03 -3.82
C ASP A 171 7.95 -21.30 -4.68
N ASN A 172 7.98 -22.46 -4.01
CA ASN A 172 8.02 -23.77 -4.66
C ASN A 172 6.63 -24.29 -5.05
N GLY A 173 5.67 -23.38 -5.29
CA GLY A 173 4.31 -23.74 -5.71
C GLY A 173 4.30 -24.54 -7.01
N PRO A 174 3.30 -25.42 -7.20
CA PRO A 174 3.20 -26.26 -8.39
C PRO A 174 3.02 -25.45 -9.68
N GLU A 175 2.45 -24.25 -9.60
CA GLU A 175 2.30 -23.36 -10.75
C GLU A 175 3.66 -22.86 -11.27
N PHE A 176 4.57 -22.52 -10.35
CA PHE A 176 5.90 -21.98 -10.67
C PHE A 176 6.93 -23.07 -10.98
N THR A 177 6.74 -24.28 -10.45
CA THR A 177 7.59 -25.44 -10.76
C THR A 177 7.09 -26.26 -11.95
N SER A 178 5.98 -25.83 -12.57
CA SER A 178 5.42 -26.50 -13.75
C SER A 178 6.34 -26.42 -14.97
N ARG A 179 6.29 -27.45 -15.84
CA ARG A 179 7.04 -27.46 -17.12
C ARG A 179 6.74 -26.24 -17.99
N ALA A 180 5.48 -25.78 -17.97
CA ALA A 180 5.05 -24.61 -18.72
C ALA A 180 5.76 -23.35 -18.25
N PHE A 181 5.83 -23.12 -16.94
CA PHE A 181 6.48 -21.96 -16.36
C PHE A 181 8.00 -22.01 -16.56
N MET A 182 8.63 -23.15 -16.24
CA MET A 182 10.09 -23.32 -16.39
C MET A 182 10.53 -23.16 -17.85
N GLY A 183 9.82 -23.77 -18.79
CA GLY A 183 10.11 -23.63 -20.23
C GLY A 183 9.89 -22.21 -20.75
N TRP A 184 8.87 -21.51 -20.24
CA TRP A 184 8.64 -20.11 -20.55
C TRP A 184 9.79 -19.23 -20.03
N ALA A 185 10.18 -19.38 -18.75
CA ALA A 185 11.27 -18.60 -18.16
C ALA A 185 12.60 -18.84 -18.93
N GLN A 186 12.90 -20.10 -19.24
CA GLN A 186 14.09 -20.47 -20.01
C GLN A 186 14.08 -19.86 -21.42
N SER A 187 12.95 -19.95 -22.15
CA SER A 187 12.86 -19.43 -23.53
C SER A 187 12.95 -17.90 -23.60
N ARG A 188 12.65 -17.20 -22.50
CA ARG A 188 12.78 -15.74 -22.37
C ARG A 188 14.10 -15.30 -21.72
N GLY A 189 14.98 -16.23 -21.33
CA GLY A 189 16.23 -15.92 -20.63
C GLY A 189 16.02 -15.37 -19.21
N ILE A 190 14.86 -15.62 -18.60
CA ILE A 190 14.50 -15.15 -17.27
C ILE A 190 15.03 -16.13 -16.23
N ARG A 191 15.84 -15.64 -15.29
CA ARG A 191 16.34 -16.48 -14.19
C ARG A 191 15.23 -16.75 -13.18
N HIS A 192 14.94 -18.01 -12.88
CA HIS A 192 13.97 -18.37 -11.84
C HIS A 192 14.65 -18.59 -10.48
N ILE A 193 14.34 -17.73 -9.53
CA ILE A 193 14.87 -17.74 -8.16
C ILE A 193 13.82 -18.36 -7.24
N LEU A 194 13.99 -19.63 -6.90
CA LEU A 194 13.12 -20.30 -5.92
C LEU A 194 13.57 -19.97 -4.50
N ILE A 195 12.62 -19.57 -3.64
CA ILE A 195 12.90 -19.43 -2.22
C ILE A 195 13.09 -20.80 -1.57
N GLN A 196 13.90 -20.84 -0.52
CA GLN A 196 14.14 -22.05 0.24
C GLN A 196 12.88 -22.46 1.01
N PRO A 197 12.55 -23.76 1.06
CA PRO A 197 11.45 -24.26 1.88
C PRO A 197 11.57 -23.76 3.33
N GLY A 198 10.46 -23.28 3.88
CA GLY A 198 10.43 -22.75 5.25
C GLY A 198 11.10 -21.38 5.44
N ARG A 199 11.51 -20.69 4.36
CA ARG A 199 12.08 -19.32 4.42
C ARG A 199 11.25 -18.25 3.67
N PRO A 200 9.96 -18.04 4.04
CA PRO A 200 9.12 -16.97 3.48
C PRO A 200 9.77 -15.56 3.38
N MET A 201 10.66 -15.22 4.32
CA MET A 201 11.32 -13.92 4.41
C MET A 201 12.28 -13.65 3.24
N GLN A 202 12.68 -14.69 2.48
CA GLN A 202 13.38 -14.52 1.20
C GLN A 202 12.49 -13.89 0.12
N ASN A 203 11.17 -13.94 0.29
CA ASN A 203 10.17 -13.26 -0.53
C ASN A 203 9.53 -12.08 0.22
N GLY A 204 10.25 -11.46 1.15
CA GLY A 204 9.72 -10.38 2.00
C GLY A 204 9.13 -9.20 1.21
N TYR A 205 9.52 -9.05 -0.08
CA TYR A 205 8.90 -8.10 -0.96
C TYR A 205 7.44 -8.34 -1.29
N ILE A 206 7.15 -9.48 -1.89
CA ILE A 206 5.76 -9.78 -2.16
C ILE A 206 4.95 -9.98 -0.87
N GLU A 207 5.55 -10.41 0.25
CA GLU A 207 4.84 -10.50 1.53
C GLU A 207 4.33 -9.15 2.03
N SER A 208 5.16 -8.11 1.94
CA SER A 208 4.79 -6.74 2.36
C SER A 208 3.69 -6.18 1.45
N PHE A 209 3.82 -6.42 0.15
CA PHE A 209 2.79 -6.09 -0.83
C PHE A 209 1.47 -6.82 -0.55
N ASN A 210 1.51 -8.12 -0.30
CA ASN A 210 0.35 -8.97 -0.04
C ASN A 210 -0.35 -8.62 1.27
N ALA A 211 0.41 -8.27 2.31
CA ALA A 211 -0.15 -7.77 3.56
C ALA A 211 -0.97 -6.49 3.32
N ARG A 212 -0.49 -5.62 2.44
CA ARG A 212 -1.18 -4.37 2.09
C ARG A 212 -2.39 -4.60 1.21
N LEU A 213 -2.28 -5.40 0.15
CA LEU A 213 -3.42 -5.82 -0.68
C LEU A 213 -4.53 -6.39 0.20
N ARG A 214 -4.16 -7.24 1.16
CA ARG A 214 -5.10 -7.80 2.13
C ARG A 214 -5.73 -6.73 3.00
N ASP A 215 -4.91 -5.85 3.59
CA ASP A 215 -5.40 -4.86 4.54
C ASP A 215 -6.31 -3.81 3.90
N GLU A 216 -5.90 -3.27 2.75
CA GLU A 216 -6.51 -2.10 2.12
C GLU A 216 -7.58 -2.44 1.07
N CYS A 217 -7.56 -3.65 0.52
CA CYS A 217 -8.52 -4.07 -0.50
C CYS A 217 -9.34 -5.26 0.00
N LEU A 218 -8.70 -6.41 0.19
CA LEU A 218 -9.46 -7.66 0.37
C LEU A 218 -10.28 -7.69 1.68
N ASN A 219 -9.77 -7.12 2.77
CA ASN A 219 -10.52 -7.06 4.03
C ASN A 219 -11.62 -5.98 4.06
N GLU A 220 -11.59 -5.02 3.13
CA GLU A 220 -12.58 -3.94 3.05
C GLU A 220 -13.77 -4.29 2.15
N HIS A 221 -13.71 -5.41 1.43
CA HIS A 221 -14.72 -5.82 0.47
C HIS A 221 -15.19 -7.25 0.72
N VAL A 222 -16.48 -7.48 0.48
CA VAL A 222 -17.06 -8.82 0.31
C VAL A 222 -17.44 -8.90 -1.16
N PHE A 223 -16.92 -9.89 -1.88
CA PHE A 223 -17.12 -10.01 -3.32
C PHE A 223 -18.28 -10.97 -3.63
N ASP A 224 -19.24 -10.54 -4.44
CA ASP A 224 -20.36 -11.39 -4.86
C ASP A 224 -19.99 -12.21 -6.10
N SER A 225 -19.11 -11.69 -6.95
CA SER A 225 -18.70 -12.37 -8.19
C SER A 225 -17.20 -12.21 -8.51
N LEU A 226 -16.70 -13.09 -9.38
CA LEU A 226 -15.33 -12.97 -9.91
C LEU A 226 -15.13 -11.69 -10.72
N ALA A 227 -16.15 -11.26 -11.47
CA ALA A 227 -16.08 -10.04 -12.28
C ALA A 227 -15.90 -8.80 -11.40
N GLU A 228 -16.70 -8.70 -10.33
CA GLU A 228 -16.57 -7.65 -9.33
C GLU A 228 -15.20 -7.67 -8.65
N ALA A 229 -14.74 -8.84 -8.20
CA ALA A 229 -13.42 -8.97 -7.58
C ALA A 229 -12.30 -8.48 -8.51
N ARG A 230 -12.35 -8.83 -9.80
CA ARG A 230 -11.40 -8.35 -10.82
C ARG A 230 -11.42 -6.83 -10.95
N GLN A 231 -12.62 -6.24 -11.03
CA GLN A 231 -12.77 -4.79 -11.17
C GLN A 231 -12.22 -4.04 -9.96
N ILE A 232 -12.61 -4.44 -8.74
CA ILE A 232 -12.20 -3.79 -7.49
C ILE A 232 -10.68 -3.92 -7.28
N ILE A 233 -10.12 -5.12 -7.48
CA ILE A 233 -8.69 -5.36 -7.28
C ILE A 233 -7.85 -4.62 -8.33
N SER A 234 -8.32 -4.55 -9.59
CA SER A 234 -7.66 -3.75 -10.62
C SER A 234 -7.70 -2.26 -10.28
N ALA A 235 -8.84 -1.73 -9.85
CA ALA A 235 -8.97 -0.33 -9.44
C ALA A 235 -8.06 0.00 -8.25
N TRP A 236 -7.93 -0.92 -7.28
CA TRP A 236 -7.00 -0.77 -6.16
C TRP A 236 -5.54 -0.72 -6.62
N ARG A 237 -5.15 -1.59 -7.56
CA ARG A 237 -3.81 -1.60 -8.17
C ARG A 237 -3.49 -0.26 -8.85
N ASP A 238 -4.45 0.29 -9.59
CA ASP A 238 -4.26 1.51 -10.39
C ASP A 238 -4.22 2.78 -9.51
N ASP A 239 -5.07 2.83 -8.49
CA ASP A 239 -4.99 3.85 -7.43
C ASP A 239 -3.62 3.78 -6.73
N GLY A 240 -3.19 2.55 -6.43
CA GLY A 240 -1.90 2.18 -5.86
C GLY A 240 -0.66 2.56 -6.68
N GLN A 241 -0.79 3.03 -7.92
CA GLN A 241 0.31 3.52 -8.74
C GLN A 241 0.29 5.05 -8.88
N SER A 242 -0.81 5.71 -8.48
CA SER A 242 -1.06 7.13 -8.75
C SER A 242 -0.60 8.09 -7.64
N SER A 243 -0.37 7.62 -6.40
CA SER A 243 0.23 8.43 -5.32
C SER A 243 1.76 8.63 -5.49
N PRO A 244 2.27 9.84 -5.19
CA PRO A 244 3.65 10.26 -5.48
C PRO A 244 4.74 9.80 -4.50
N SER A 245 4.42 8.97 -3.50
CA SER A 245 5.36 8.55 -2.44
C SER A 245 5.58 7.03 -2.49
N PRO A 246 6.81 6.53 -2.28
CA PRO A 246 7.09 5.09 -2.21
C PRO A 246 6.15 4.41 -1.23
N TRP A 247 5.50 3.36 -1.69
CA TRP A 247 4.23 2.91 -1.17
C TRP A 247 4.26 2.11 0.13
N ILE A 248 5.45 1.87 0.70
CA ILE A 248 5.66 0.86 1.73
C ILE A 248 6.88 1.26 2.57
N ASP A 249 6.78 1.14 3.90
CA ASP A 249 7.95 1.00 4.79
C ASP A 249 8.50 -0.41 4.53
N TRP A 250 9.31 -0.54 3.49
CA TRP A 250 9.99 -1.78 3.12
C TRP A 250 10.90 -2.22 4.28
N PRO A 251 11.37 -3.47 4.37
CA PRO A 251 12.44 -3.83 5.29
C PRO A 251 13.76 -3.20 4.83
N ASP A 252 13.78 -1.88 4.66
CA ASP A 252 14.94 -1.03 4.51
C ASP A 252 15.60 -0.91 5.88
N THR A 253 16.29 -1.98 6.27
CA THR A 253 17.30 -1.90 7.34
C THR A 253 18.70 -2.08 6.76
N ALA A 254 18.91 -1.66 5.51
CA ALA A 254 20.19 -1.75 4.82
C ALA A 254 20.65 -0.46 4.11
N CYS A 255 20.18 0.71 4.54
CA CYS A 255 20.90 1.95 4.22
C CYS A 255 21.12 2.78 5.50
N GLY A 256 22.18 2.45 6.23
CA GLY A 256 22.70 3.25 7.33
C GLY A 256 23.41 4.54 6.88
N ILE A 257 23.35 4.89 5.59
CA ILE A 257 23.95 6.12 5.03
C ILE A 257 23.06 6.62 3.88
N CYS A 258 21.87 7.12 4.19
CA CYS A 258 21.20 8.07 3.29
C CYS A 258 20.35 9.05 4.10
N GLY A 259 21.01 10.10 4.61
CA GLY A 259 20.37 11.41 4.51
C GLY A 259 19.97 11.59 3.06
N THR A 260 18.72 12.00 2.84
CA THR A 260 18.15 12.22 1.50
C THR A 260 19.12 12.89 0.54
N PRO A 261 19.23 12.37 -0.70
CA PRO A 261 19.19 13.22 -1.87
C PRO A 261 17.86 12.94 -2.59
N SER A 262 17.17 14.01 -2.94
CA SER A 262 16.09 13.99 -3.93
C SER A 262 16.51 13.14 -5.13
N PRO A 263 15.64 12.29 -5.70
CA PRO A 263 15.99 11.59 -6.93
C PRO A 263 16.24 12.64 -8.01
N GLY A 264 17.49 12.72 -8.46
CA GLY A 264 17.82 13.31 -9.74
C GLY A 264 16.96 12.65 -10.81
N THR A 265 16.58 13.45 -11.80
CA THR A 265 15.75 13.11 -12.95
C THR A 265 16.29 11.90 -13.73
N SER A 266 15.98 10.69 -13.25
CA SER A 266 15.83 9.52 -14.11
C SER A 266 14.42 9.61 -14.69
N SER A 267 14.35 9.84 -16.00
CA SER A 267 13.10 9.98 -16.73
C SER A 267 12.26 8.72 -16.53
N LYS A 268 11.15 8.84 -15.78
CA LYS A 268 10.06 7.86 -15.84
C LYS A 268 9.75 7.61 -17.32
N PRO A 269 9.75 6.37 -17.83
CA PRO A 269 9.08 6.12 -19.10
C PRO A 269 7.63 6.60 -18.93
N LYS A 270 7.16 7.45 -19.85
CA LYS A 270 5.81 8.01 -19.82
C LYS A 270 4.81 6.85 -19.95
N ILE A 271 4.31 6.36 -18.82
CA ILE A 271 3.11 5.53 -18.80
C ILE A 271 1.95 6.48 -19.14
N SER A 272 1.37 6.32 -20.32
CA SER A 272 0.16 7.05 -20.72
C SER A 272 -0.95 6.70 -19.73
N ARG A 273 -1.38 7.66 -18.91
CA ARG A 273 -2.64 7.61 -18.19
C ARG A 273 -3.75 7.39 -19.21
N PHE A 274 -4.50 6.30 -19.23
CA PHE A 274 -5.83 6.38 -19.84
C PHE A 274 -6.90 5.43 -19.25
N HIS A 275 -8.08 6.03 -19.19
CA HIS A 275 -9.37 5.52 -18.77
C HIS A 275 -9.76 4.23 -19.50
N HIS A 276 -10.26 3.24 -18.73
CA HIS A 276 -11.00 2.11 -19.29
C HIS A 276 -12.35 2.60 -19.84
N HIS A 277 -12.44 2.77 -21.17
CA HIS A 277 -13.72 2.63 -21.85
C HIS A 277 -13.94 1.14 -22.12
N ALA A 278 -14.89 0.56 -21.39
CA ALA A 278 -15.43 -0.76 -21.67
C ALA A 278 -16.19 -0.70 -23.00
N ASN A 279 -15.67 -1.38 -24.02
CA ASN A 279 -16.40 -1.58 -25.27
C ASN A 279 -17.14 -2.94 -25.17
N LEU A 280 -18.42 -2.88 -24.80
CA LEU A 280 -19.34 -4.01 -24.91
C LEU A 280 -19.77 -4.12 -26.38
N GLY A 281 -19.01 -4.89 -27.15
CA GLY A 281 -19.41 -5.32 -28.49
C GLY A 281 -20.31 -6.54 -28.40
N LEU A 282 -21.60 -6.33 -28.65
CA LEU A 282 -22.60 -7.34 -28.96
C LEU A 282 -22.13 -8.17 -30.18
N LEU A 283 -22.10 -9.48 -30.05
CA LEU A 283 -22.13 -10.40 -31.17
C LEU A 283 -23.56 -10.92 -31.31
N SER A 284 -24.23 -10.45 -32.36
CA SER A 284 -25.28 -11.17 -33.07
C SER A 284 -24.67 -12.25 -33.95
#